data_AF-A0A970TRG4-F1
#
_entry.id   AF-A0A970TRG4-F1
#
_cell.length_a   1.000
_cell.length_b   1.000
_cell.length_c   1.000
_cell.angle_alpha   90.00
_cell.angle_beta   90.00
_cell.angle_gamma   90.00
#
_symmetry.space_group_name_H-M   'P 1'
#
loop_
_entity.id
_entity.type
_entity.pdbx_description
1 polymer ?
#
loop_
_entity_poly.entity_id
_entity_poly.type
_entity_poly.pdbx_seq_one_letter_code
_entity_poly.pdbx_strand_id
1 'polypeptide(L)'
;MTVKSRYQKLNQQVYQSSQEAIRSAQQAHDAVNQAQSSLLPQEIQYAEHKVCEALSYLRQVQNQLQNQSIAPEIQESLQQEESRLIQEYELF
;
A
#
# COMPACT_ATOMS: atom_id res chain seq x y z
N MET A 1 -15.90 -30.42 8.92
CA MET A 1 -15.93 -29.39 7.86
C MET A 1 -14.99 -28.24 8.25
N THR A 2 -13.68 -28.30 7.98
CA THR A 2 -12.74 -27.42 8.73
C THR A 2 -11.62 -26.78 7.93
N VAL A 3 -11.43 -27.18 6.66
CA VAL A 3 -10.34 -26.67 5.82
C VAL A 3 -10.84 -25.52 4.93
N LYS A 4 -11.98 -25.70 4.23
CA LYS A 4 -12.57 -24.67 3.35
C LYS A 4 -12.84 -23.32 4.05
N SER A 5 -13.30 -23.34 5.30
CA SER A 5 -13.59 -22.11 6.07
C SER A 5 -12.32 -21.33 6.46
N ARG A 6 -11.20 -22.02 6.72
CA ARG A 6 -9.93 -21.37 7.06
C ARG A 6 -9.31 -20.69 5.84
N TYR A 7 -9.32 -21.35 4.67
CA TYR A 7 -8.86 -20.76 3.42
C TYR A 7 -9.72 -19.54 3.01
N GLN A 8 -11.04 -19.61 3.18
CA GLN A 8 -11.92 -18.46 2.91
C GLN A 8 -11.65 -17.27 3.83
N LYS A 9 -11.43 -17.51 5.13
CA LYS A 9 -11.06 -16.44 6.08
C LYS A 9 -9.69 -15.84 5.79
N LEU A 10 -8.71 -16.68 5.45
CA LEU A 10 -7.36 -16.23 5.09
C LEU A 10 -7.40 -15.32 3.85
N ASN A 11 -8.13 -15.73 2.81
CA ASN A 11 -8.31 -14.94 1.58
C ASN A 11 -9.05 -13.62 1.85
N GLN A 12 -10.05 -13.61 2.73
CA GLN A 12 -10.73 -12.37 3.13
C GLN A 12 -9.80 -11.41 3.87
N GLN A 13 -9.00 -11.93 4.80
CA GLN A 13 -8.05 -11.11 5.56
C GLN A 13 -6.98 -10.52 4.64
N VAL A 14 -6.44 -11.33 3.73
CA VAL A 14 -5.52 -10.88 2.68
C VAL A 14 -6.14 -9.78 1.83
N TYR A 15 -7.36 -10.00 1.35
CA TYR A 15 -8.05 -9.02 0.51
C TYR A 15 -8.26 -7.68 1.24
N GLN A 16 -8.66 -7.74 2.52
CA GLN A 16 -8.80 -6.56 3.37
C GLN A 16 -7.46 -5.84 3.57
N SER A 17 -6.39 -6.57 3.91
CA SER A 17 -5.06 -5.97 4.06
C SER A 17 -4.52 -5.36 2.77
N SER A 18 -4.78 -5.98 1.62
CA SER A 18 -4.44 -5.39 0.32
C SER A 18 -5.21 -4.10 0.03
N GLN A 19 -6.52 -4.07 0.33
CA GLN A 19 -7.32 -2.86 0.18
C GLN A 19 -6.88 -1.75 1.14
N GLU A 20 -6.54 -2.09 2.38
CA GLU A 20 -6.02 -1.14 3.36
C GLU A 20 -4.68 -0.55 2.89
N ALA A 21 -3.81 -1.38 2.31
CA ALA A 21 -2.52 -0.92 1.79
C ALA A 21 -2.69 0.02 0.60
N ILE A 22 -3.59 -0.30 -0.33
CA ILE A 22 -3.94 0.58 -1.47
C ILE A 22 -4.54 1.89 -0.96
N ARG A 23 -5.42 1.86 0.06
CA ARG A 23 -5.97 3.08 0.65
C ARG A 23 -4.88 3.94 1.30
N SER A 24 -3.94 3.32 2.01
CA SER A 24 -2.82 4.03 2.62
C SER A 24 -1.93 4.69 1.56
N ALA A 25 -1.68 3.99 0.45
CA ALA A 25 -0.98 4.53 -0.72
C ALA A 25 -1.69 5.75 -1.31
N GLN A 26 -3.00 5.68 -1.50
CA GLN A 26 -3.79 6.82 -1.99
C GLN A 26 -3.74 8.02 -1.04
N GLN A 27 -3.80 7.80 0.27
CA GLN A 27 -3.67 8.88 1.25
C GLN A 27 -2.29 9.53 1.22
N ALA A 28 -1.23 8.75 0.99
CA ALA A 28 0.11 9.28 0.80
C ALA A 28 0.18 10.14 -0.47
N HIS A 29 -0.39 9.67 -1.58
CA HIS A 29 -0.49 10.43 -2.82
C HIS A 29 -1.17 11.80 -2.64
N ASP A 30 -2.30 11.83 -1.94
CA ASP A 30 -3.02 13.09 -1.67
C ASP A 30 -2.17 14.05 -0.82
N ALA A 31 -1.44 13.53 0.17
CA ALA A 31 -0.50 14.31 0.98
C ALA A 31 0.66 14.87 0.13
N VAL A 32 1.18 14.08 -0.81
CA VAL A 32 2.21 14.51 -1.77
C VAL A 32 1.71 15.66 -2.63
N ASN A 33 0.52 15.52 -3.24
CA ASN A 33 -0.07 16.57 -4.07
C ASN A 33 -0.32 17.87 -3.28
N GLN A 34 -0.79 17.73 -2.03
CA GLN A 34 -0.99 18.88 -1.15
C GLN A 34 0.34 19.57 -0.83
N ALA A 35 1.38 18.81 -0.47
CA ALA A 35 2.70 19.34 -0.16
C ALA A 35 3.37 20.01 -1.38
N GLN A 36 3.22 19.45 -2.58
CA GLN A 36 3.70 20.05 -3.82
C GLN A 36 2.96 21.36 -4.14
N SER A 37 1.67 21.44 -3.81
CA SER A 37 0.85 22.64 -4.06
C SER A 37 1.15 23.77 -3.09
N SER A 38 1.44 23.45 -1.83
CA SER A 38 1.66 24.44 -0.78
C SER A 38 3.12 24.87 -0.63
N LEU A 39 4.07 24.01 -1.02
CA LEU A 39 5.51 24.17 -0.84
C LEU A 39 5.92 24.42 0.62
N LEU A 40 5.07 24.01 1.59
CA LEU A 40 5.36 24.17 3.00
C LEU A 40 6.26 23.04 3.49
N PRO A 41 7.40 23.33 4.16
CA PRO A 41 8.33 22.31 4.64
C PRO A 41 7.68 21.27 5.56
N GLN A 42 6.68 21.69 6.34
CA GLN A 42 5.95 20.82 7.26
C GLN A 42 5.05 19.83 6.53
N GLU A 43 4.42 20.26 5.43
CA GLU A 43 3.57 19.39 4.62
C GLU A 43 4.41 18.45 3.75
N ILE A 44 5.59 18.90 3.30
CA ILE A 44 6.58 18.03 2.63
C ILE A 44 7.03 16.90 3.58
N GLN A 45 7.45 17.23 4.80
CA GLN A 45 7.83 16.23 5.79
C GLN A 45 6.69 15.27 6.14
N TYR A 46 5.46 15.79 6.22
CA TYR A 46 4.28 14.97 6.46
C TYR A 46 3.99 14.02 5.28
N ALA A 47 4.12 14.51 4.05
CA ALA A 47 3.95 13.71 2.85
C ALA A 47 5.01 12.62 2.74
N GLU A 48 6.30 12.95 2.95
CA GLU A 48 7.40 11.98 3.00
C GLU A 48 7.13 10.89 4.02
N HIS A 49 6.68 11.26 5.23
CA HIS A 49 6.34 10.30 6.27
C HIS A 49 5.20 9.37 5.84
N LYS A 50 4.13 9.92 5.26
CA LYS A 50 2.98 9.14 4.78
C LYS A 50 3.36 8.17 3.67
N VAL A 51 4.21 8.60 2.74
CA VAL A 51 4.75 7.77 1.66
C VAL A 51 5.59 6.63 2.24
N CYS A 52 6.47 6.90 3.20
CA CYS A 52 7.27 5.88 3.86
C CYS A 52 6.41 4.85 4.63
N GLU A 53 5.39 5.30 5.36
CA GLU A 53 4.44 4.42 6.04
C GLU A 53 3.70 3.52 5.05
N ALA A 54 3.16 4.11 3.98
CA ALA A 54 2.41 3.38 2.95
C ALA A 54 3.29 2.36 2.21
N LEU A 55 4.52 2.72 1.83
CA LEU A 55 5.48 1.80 1.22
C LEU A 55 5.84 0.64 2.15
N SER A 56 6.08 0.93 3.43
CA SER A 56 6.39 -0.10 4.43
C SER A 56 5.22 -1.07 4.58
N TYR A 57 4.00 -0.56 4.59
CA TYR A 57 2.80 -1.37 4.73
C TYR A 57 2.52 -2.19 3.45
N LEU A 58 2.69 -1.62 2.26
CA LEU A 58 2.61 -2.35 0.99
C LEU A 58 3.59 -3.52 0.95
N ARG A 59 4.86 -3.29 1.32
CA ARG A 59 5.88 -4.34 1.39
C ARG A 59 5.57 -5.40 2.43
N GLN A 60 5.04 -5.02 3.59
CA GLN A 60 4.64 -5.97 4.62
C GLN A 60 3.52 -6.87 4.10
N VAL A 61 2.50 -6.30 3.46
CA VAL A 61 1.42 -7.06 2.83
C VAL A 61 1.99 -7.95 1.74
N GLN A 62 2.79 -7.44 0.79
CA GLN A 62 3.42 -8.27 -0.25
C GLN A 62 4.25 -9.44 0.33
N ASN A 63 4.99 -9.26 1.43
CA ASN A 63 5.74 -10.34 2.08
C ASN A 63 4.83 -11.39 2.74
N GLN A 64 3.74 -10.94 3.39
CA GLN A 64 2.71 -11.85 3.93
C GLN A 64 2.01 -12.64 2.82
N LEU A 65 1.92 -12.02 1.65
CA LEU A 65 1.30 -12.54 0.46
C LEU A 65 2.18 -13.52 -0.32
N GLN A 66 3.50 -13.31 -0.34
CA GLN A 66 4.45 -14.19 -1.04
C GLN A 66 4.38 -15.66 -0.58
N ASN A 67 3.94 -15.89 0.66
CA ASN A 67 3.77 -17.23 1.24
C ASN A 67 2.35 -17.80 1.08
N GLN A 68 1.45 -17.10 0.38
CA GLN A 68 0.05 -17.49 0.19
C GLN A 68 -0.26 -17.66 -1.30
N SER A 69 -1.12 -18.62 -1.65
CA SER A 69 -1.65 -18.74 -3.02
C SER A 69 -2.76 -17.72 -3.22
N ILE A 70 -2.40 -16.54 -3.70
CA ILE A 70 -3.32 -15.43 -3.93
C ILE A 70 -3.48 -15.21 -5.42
N ALA A 71 -4.56 -14.54 -5.78
CA ALA A 71 -4.84 -14.11 -7.13
C ALA A 71 -3.71 -13.17 -7.64
N PRO A 72 -3.09 -13.46 -8.79
CA PRO A 72 -1.99 -12.65 -9.34
C PRO A 72 -2.39 -11.19 -9.57
N GLU A 73 -3.68 -10.92 -9.80
CA GLU A 73 -4.21 -9.57 -9.99
C GLU A 73 -4.03 -8.68 -8.76
N ILE A 74 -4.11 -9.26 -7.55
CA ILE A 74 -3.89 -8.53 -6.29
C ILE A 74 -2.41 -8.20 -6.13
N GLN A 75 -1.55 -9.13 -6.49
CA GLN A 75 -0.10 -8.94 -6.42
C GLN A 75 0.37 -7.86 -7.41
N GLU A 76 -0.18 -7.87 -8.63
CA GLU A 76 0.09 -6.86 -9.65
C GLU A 76 -0.42 -5.48 -9.21
N SER A 77 -1.63 -5.40 -8.64
CA SER A 77 -2.18 -4.13 -8.13
C SER A 77 -1.31 -3.52 -7.02
N LEU A 78 -0.80 -4.35 -6.10
CA LEU A 78 0.08 -3.90 -5.02
C LEU A 78 1.46 -3.45 -5.53
N GLN A 79 2.02 -4.14 -6.53
CA GLN A 79 3.27 -3.74 -7.15
C GLN A 79 3.14 -2.44 -7.94
N GLN A 80 2.01 -2.25 -8.62
CA GLN A 80 1.73 -1.03 -9.36
C GLN A 80 1.63 0.18 -8.43
N GLU A 81 0.90 0.06 -7.31
CA GLU A 81 0.82 1.14 -6.32
C GLU A 81 2.14 1.40 -5.60
N GLU A 82 2.93 0.35 -5.31
CA GLU A 82 4.28 0.54 -4.76
C GLU A 82 5.18 1.31 -5.73
N SER A 83 5.19 0.91 -7.01
CA SER A 83 6.01 1.59 -8.03
C SER A 83 5.61 3.04 -8.20
N ARG A 84 4.31 3.33 -8.16
CA ARG A 84 3.79 4.70 -8.22
C ARG A 84 4.24 5.52 -7.01
N LEU A 85 4.09 5.00 -5.79
CA LEU A 85 4.53 5.72 -4.59
C LEU A 85 6.05 5.98 -4.58
N ILE A 86 6.85 5.02 -5.06
CA ILE A 86 8.30 5.20 -5.16
C ILE A 86 8.62 6.35 -6.10
N GLN A 87 7.97 6.43 -7.26
CA GLN A 87 8.16 7.54 -8.19
C GLN A 87 7.77 8.88 -7.57
N GLU A 88 6.66 8.92 -6.82
CA GLU A 88 6.21 10.13 -6.13
C GLU A 88 7.16 10.55 -5.01
N TYR A 89 7.78 9.58 -4.32
CA TYR A 89 8.82 9.82 -3.33
C TYR A 89 10.10 10.39 -3.97
N GLU A 90 10.53 9.83 -5.11
CA GLU A 90 11.74 10.27 -5.83
C GLU A 90 11.62 11.68 -6.42
N LEU A 91 10.40 12.22 -6.52
CA LEU A 91 10.14 13.57 -7.00
C LEU A 91 10.24 14.66 -5.91
N PHE A 92 10.37 14.29 -4.64
CA PHE A 92 10.71 15.22 -3.55
C PHE A 92 12.22 15.46 -3.46
#